data_AF-A0A450UPH8-F1
#
_entry.id   AF-A0A450UPH8-F1
#
_cell.length_a   1.000
_cell.length_b   1.000
_cell.length_c   1.000
_cell.angle_alpha   90.00
_cell.angle_beta   90.00
_cell.angle_gamma   90.00
#
_symmetry.space_group_name_H-M   'P 1'
#
loop_
_entity.id
_entity.type
_entity.pdbx_description
1 polymer ?
#
loop_
_entity_poly.entity_id
_entity_poly.type
_entity_poly.pdbx_seq_one_letter_code
_entity_poly.pdbx_strand_id
1 'polypeptide(L)'
;MKKHDCDHHLVIGNGFATANDEASASVEEIDSYKGKTGKTITLMEIDDLARLIRIASSKRIGGLSRLRDLFWDCVTPEESKQWVDDLNAEKMEDWPYREILWTIWERAGKRPDTAIEYSAVMTALEYRDPPIDISKKDLIECCRSVQFLVPEAVFAHDNTVEIERRPDLILEDMAAVGKYPEKERNTIHI
;
A
#
# COMPACT_ATOMS: atom_id res chain seq x y z
N MET A 1 -0.33 -18.94 -26.48
CA MET A 1 -0.06 -18.15 -25.26
C MET A 1 1.32 -18.48 -24.74
N LYS A 2 2.16 -17.47 -24.46
CA LYS A 2 3.42 -17.70 -23.72
C LYS A 2 3.05 -18.16 -22.30
N LYS A 3 3.74 -19.17 -21.78
CA LYS A 3 3.62 -19.55 -20.36
C LYS A 3 4.26 -18.42 -19.56
N HIS A 4 3.44 -17.60 -18.93
CA HIS A 4 3.91 -16.64 -17.95
C HIS A 4 4.05 -17.38 -16.63
N ASP A 5 5.23 -17.26 -16.00
CA ASP A 5 5.51 -17.90 -14.72
C ASP A 5 4.91 -17.04 -13.59
N CYS A 6 3.58 -17.04 -13.51
CA CYS A 6 2.85 -16.30 -12.49
C CYS A 6 2.85 -17.09 -11.18
N ASP A 7 3.16 -16.41 -10.08
CA ASP A 7 3.14 -16.98 -8.72
C ASP A 7 1.76 -16.87 -8.07
N HIS A 8 0.96 -15.89 -8.49
CA HIS A 8 -0.35 -15.57 -7.91
C HIS A 8 -1.41 -15.46 -9.01
N HIS A 9 -2.59 -16.04 -8.77
CA HIS A 9 -3.75 -15.96 -9.65
C HIS A 9 -4.95 -15.40 -8.88
N LEU A 10 -5.66 -14.44 -9.47
CA LEU A 10 -6.90 -13.89 -8.93
C LEU A 10 -8.06 -14.33 -9.84
N VAL A 11 -9.06 -14.98 -9.26
CA VAL A 11 -10.28 -15.38 -9.96
C VAL A 11 -11.43 -14.53 -9.44
N ILE A 12 -12.09 -13.82 -10.36
CA ILE A 12 -13.15 -12.88 -10.04
C ILE A 12 -14.47 -13.46 -10.52
N GLY A 13 -15.45 -13.56 -9.63
CA GLY A 13 -16.77 -14.09 -9.91
C GLY A 13 -17.88 -13.19 -9.35
N ASN A 14 -19.10 -13.41 -9.81
CA ASN A 14 -20.30 -12.73 -9.27
C ASN A 14 -20.93 -13.51 -8.09
N GLY A 15 -20.23 -14.53 -7.61
CA GLY A 15 -20.68 -15.50 -6.64
C GLY A 15 -19.98 -16.83 -6.89
N PHE A 16 -19.54 -17.47 -5.81
CA PHE A 16 -18.88 -18.78 -5.86
C PHE A 16 -19.73 -19.79 -5.10
N ALA A 17 -19.75 -21.03 -5.58
CA ALA A 17 -20.41 -22.13 -4.88
C ALA A 17 -19.72 -22.48 -3.53
N THR A 18 -18.60 -21.81 -3.22
CA THR A 18 -17.83 -21.94 -1.98
C THR A 18 -18.43 -21.12 -0.83
N ALA A 19 -19.36 -20.20 -1.11
CA ALA A 19 -19.87 -19.24 -0.11
C ALA A 19 -20.66 -19.84 1.06
N ASN A 20 -20.88 -21.16 1.06
CA ASN A 20 -21.63 -21.86 2.10
C ASN A 20 -20.83 -22.96 2.83
N ASP A 21 -19.57 -23.25 2.46
CA ASP A 21 -18.74 -24.22 3.17
C ASP A 21 -17.25 -23.96 2.93
N GLU A 22 -16.51 -23.67 4.01
CA GLU A 22 -15.04 -23.61 4.08
C GLU A 22 -14.37 -24.93 3.61
N ALA A 23 -15.14 -26.00 3.40
CA ALA A 23 -14.71 -27.32 2.95
C ALA A 23 -15.23 -27.67 1.53
N SER A 24 -15.38 -26.68 0.64
CA SER A 24 -15.70 -26.99 -0.76
C SER A 24 -14.53 -27.71 -1.44
N ALA A 25 -14.82 -28.69 -2.30
CA ALA A 25 -13.78 -29.45 -3.04
C ALA A 25 -12.82 -28.52 -3.83
N SER A 26 -13.30 -27.35 -4.25
CA SER A 26 -12.49 -26.36 -4.94
C SER A 26 -11.43 -25.72 -4.03
N VAL A 27 -11.74 -25.47 -2.76
CA VAL A 27 -10.78 -24.93 -1.79
C VAL A 27 -9.69 -25.97 -1.50
N GLU A 28 -10.07 -27.23 -1.28
CA GLU A 28 -9.11 -28.32 -1.07
C GLU A 28 -8.15 -28.50 -2.26
N GLU A 29 -8.65 -28.38 -3.49
CA GLU A 29 -7.82 -28.42 -4.70
C GLU A 29 -6.84 -27.26 -4.77
N ILE A 30 -7.28 -26.04 -4.43
CA ILE A 30 -6.43 -24.85 -4.41
C ILE A 30 -5.32 -24.99 -3.37
N ASP A 31 -5.64 -25.43 -2.15
CA ASP A 31 -4.65 -25.63 -1.09
C ASP A 31 -3.66 -26.74 -1.43
N SER A 32 -4.14 -27.85 -2.00
CA SER A 32 -3.26 -28.92 -2.50
C SER A 32 -2.32 -28.41 -3.58
N TYR A 33 -2.80 -27.54 -4.47
CA TYR A 33 -1.99 -26.93 -5.52
C TYR A 33 -0.93 -25.99 -4.95
N LYS A 34 -1.30 -25.15 -3.96
CA LYS A 34 -0.38 -24.27 -3.23
C LYS A 34 0.72 -25.06 -2.52
N GLY A 35 0.36 -26.13 -1.80
CA GLY A 35 1.33 -26.99 -1.11
C GLY A 35 2.31 -27.70 -2.06
N LYS A 36 1.90 -28.03 -3.28
CA LYS A 36 2.74 -28.71 -4.28
C LYS A 36 3.64 -27.75 -5.07
N THR A 37 3.16 -26.54 -5.35
CA THR A 37 3.80 -25.65 -6.33
C THR A 37 4.32 -24.35 -5.73
N GLY A 38 3.87 -23.98 -4.53
CA GLY A 38 4.10 -22.66 -3.93
C GLY A 38 3.28 -21.54 -4.56
N LYS A 39 2.47 -21.83 -5.60
CA LYS A 39 1.66 -20.84 -6.31
C LYS A 39 0.30 -20.68 -5.66
N THR A 40 -0.23 -19.47 -5.64
CA THR A 40 -1.51 -19.19 -4.97
C THR A 40 -2.63 -18.87 -5.96
N ILE A 41 -3.85 -19.20 -5.55
CA ILE A 41 -5.09 -18.87 -6.25
C ILE A 41 -6.01 -18.24 -5.21
N THR A 42 -6.44 -17.01 -5.47
CA THR A 42 -7.33 -16.24 -4.60
C THR A 42 -8.65 -16.03 -5.32
N LEU A 43 -9.75 -16.37 -4.66
CA LEU A 43 -11.11 -16.13 -5.15
C LEU A 43 -11.63 -14.82 -4.56
N MET A 44 -12.26 -13.98 -5.38
CA MET A 44 -12.81 -12.70 -4.94
C MET A 44 -14.09 -12.36 -5.70
N GLU A 45 -15.08 -11.80 -5.00
CA GLU A 45 -16.28 -11.29 -5.66
C GLU A 45 -16.01 -9.95 -6.36
N ILE A 46 -16.72 -9.69 -7.45
CA ILE A 46 -16.55 -8.46 -8.24
C ILE A 46 -16.78 -7.19 -7.40
N ASP A 47 -17.71 -7.24 -6.44
CA ASP A 47 -18.01 -6.13 -5.55
C ASP A 47 -16.84 -5.82 -4.61
N ASP A 48 -16.17 -6.85 -4.07
CA ASP A 48 -15.02 -6.66 -3.20
C ASP A 48 -13.78 -6.16 -3.95
N LEU A 49 -13.60 -6.57 -5.21
CA LEU A 49 -12.59 -5.97 -6.07
C LEU A 49 -12.87 -4.48 -6.32
N ALA A 50 -14.13 -4.12 -6.61
CA ALA A 50 -14.49 -2.73 -6.82
C ALA A 50 -14.25 -1.89 -5.55
N ARG A 51 -14.54 -2.45 -4.36
CA ARG A 51 -14.22 -1.85 -3.07
C ARG A 51 -12.71 -1.71 -2.87
N LEU A 52 -11.92 -2.74 -3.17
CA LEU A 52 -10.46 -2.70 -3.08
C LEU A 52 -9.87 -1.61 -3.97
N ILE A 53 -10.35 -1.46 -5.22
CA ILE A 53 -9.89 -0.38 -6.12
C ILE A 53 -10.19 1.00 -5.51
N ARG A 54 -11.38 1.19 -4.91
CA ARG A 54 -11.74 2.44 -4.23
C ARG A 54 -10.85 2.68 -3.01
N ILE A 55 -10.57 1.65 -2.22
CA ILE A 55 -9.67 1.75 -1.08
C ILE A 55 -8.25 2.07 -1.56
N ALA A 56 -7.72 1.39 -2.57
CA ALA A 56 -6.41 1.66 -3.16
C ALA A 56 -6.25 3.08 -3.67
N SER A 57 -7.33 3.66 -4.21
CA SER A 57 -7.32 5.05 -4.68
C SER A 57 -7.37 6.10 -3.57
N SER A 58 -7.93 5.76 -2.40
CA SER A 58 -8.24 6.73 -1.34
C SER A 58 -7.40 6.53 -0.08
N LYS A 59 -7.15 5.28 0.30
CA LYS A 59 -6.18 4.86 1.29
C LYS A 59 -4.91 4.49 0.57
N ARG A 60 -3.81 5.08 1.05
CA ARG A 60 -2.44 4.79 0.63
C ARG A 60 -2.10 3.37 1.10
N ILE A 61 -2.60 2.35 0.39
CA ILE A 61 -2.20 0.97 0.65
C ILE A 61 -0.67 0.97 0.54
N GLY A 62 0.02 0.54 1.61
CA GLY A 62 1.47 0.66 1.83
C GLY A 62 2.36 -0.09 0.83
N GLY A 63 2.08 0.02 -0.47
CA GLY A 63 2.79 -0.59 -1.58
C GLY A 63 2.25 -1.95 -2.02
N LEU A 64 2.95 -2.52 -3.01
CA LEU A 64 2.69 -3.85 -3.57
C LEU A 64 2.96 -5.01 -2.60
N SER A 65 3.67 -4.77 -1.49
CA SER A 65 3.88 -5.76 -0.42
C SER A 65 2.56 -6.12 0.23
N ARG A 66 1.72 -5.13 0.55
CA ARG A 66 0.46 -5.35 1.24
C ARG A 66 -0.57 -6.05 0.36
N LEU A 67 -0.60 -5.74 -0.94
CA LEU A 67 -1.41 -6.48 -1.91
C LEU A 67 -0.94 -7.95 -2.05
N ARG A 68 0.32 -8.25 -1.72
CA ARG A 68 0.84 -9.61 -1.76
C ARG A 68 0.28 -10.45 -0.61
N ASP A 69 -0.03 -9.86 0.52
CA ASP A 69 -0.65 -10.54 1.68
C ASP A 69 -2.03 -11.11 1.28
N LEU A 70 -2.84 -10.35 0.53
CA LEU A 70 -4.09 -10.84 -0.06
C LEU A 70 -3.89 -12.16 -0.82
N PHE A 71 -2.83 -12.26 -1.63
CA PHE A 71 -2.58 -13.48 -2.41
C PHE A 71 -2.00 -14.64 -1.61
N TRP A 72 -1.37 -14.37 -0.46
CA TRP A 72 -0.81 -15.41 0.40
C TRP A 72 -1.82 -15.93 1.41
N ASP A 73 -2.65 -15.05 1.94
CA ASP A 73 -3.48 -15.32 3.11
C ASP A 73 -4.94 -15.60 2.72
N CYS A 74 -5.37 -15.24 1.51
CA CYS A 74 -6.76 -15.46 1.07
C CYS A 74 -6.85 -16.48 -0.07
N VAL A 75 -7.74 -17.46 0.11
CA VAL A 75 -8.16 -18.44 -0.88
C VAL A 75 -9.64 -18.25 -1.21
N THR A 76 -10.50 -18.08 -0.22
CA THR A 76 -11.96 -17.99 -0.39
C THR A 76 -12.44 -16.56 -0.66
N PRO A 77 -13.63 -16.38 -1.27
CA PRO A 77 -14.25 -15.06 -1.41
C PRO A 77 -14.49 -14.38 -0.06
N GLU A 78 -14.86 -15.14 0.97
CA GLU A 78 -15.10 -14.66 2.33
C GLU A 78 -13.82 -14.12 2.97
N GLU A 79 -12.69 -14.84 2.84
CA GLU A 79 -11.38 -14.38 3.30
C GLU A 79 -10.96 -13.10 2.57
N SER A 80 -11.12 -13.06 1.24
CA SER A 80 -10.83 -11.87 0.44
C SER A 80 -11.68 -10.67 0.86
N LYS A 81 -12.96 -10.89 1.13
CA LYS A 81 -13.88 -9.87 1.63
C LYS A 81 -13.47 -9.37 3.00
N GLN A 82 -13.18 -10.27 3.93
CA GLN A 82 -12.72 -9.92 5.28
C GLN A 82 -11.42 -9.11 5.21
N TRP A 83 -10.48 -9.50 4.34
CA TRP A 83 -9.24 -8.77 4.13
C TRP A 83 -9.49 -7.33 3.61
N VAL A 84 -10.42 -7.16 2.67
CA VAL A 84 -10.84 -5.82 2.19
C VAL A 84 -11.56 -5.02 3.28
N ASP A 85 -12.38 -5.67 4.10
CA ASP A 85 -13.07 -5.06 5.24
C ASP A 85 -12.08 -4.55 6.29
N ASP A 86 -11.08 -5.37 6.63
CA ASP A 86 -10.02 -5.03 7.58
C ASP A 86 -9.18 -3.86 7.06
N LEU A 87 -8.79 -3.89 5.78
CA LEU A 87 -8.11 -2.78 5.11
C LEU A 87 -8.94 -1.49 5.15
N ASN A 88 -10.26 -1.60 4.99
CA ASN A 88 -11.17 -0.46 5.06
C ASN A 88 -11.41 0.04 6.51
N ALA A 89 -11.37 -0.84 7.50
CA ALA A 89 -11.50 -0.49 8.91
C ALA A 89 -10.20 0.08 9.51
N GLU A 90 -9.05 -0.24 8.91
CA GLU A 90 -7.75 0.22 9.36
C GLU A 90 -7.67 1.76 9.39
N LYS A 91 -7.23 2.31 10.52
CA LYS A 91 -6.95 3.74 10.62
C LYS A 91 -5.74 4.04 9.75
N MET A 92 -5.84 5.07 8.91
CA MET A 92 -4.65 5.60 8.24
C MET A 92 -3.61 5.92 9.31
N GLU A 93 -2.42 5.34 9.18
CA GLU A 93 -1.29 5.75 10.00
C GLU A 93 -1.08 7.25 9.77
N ASP A 94 -1.23 8.01 10.85
CA ASP A 94 -0.99 9.44 10.85
C ASP A 94 0.52 9.67 10.94
N TRP A 95 1.21 9.33 9.85
CA TRP A 95 2.63 9.56 9.73
C TRP A 95 2.88 11.08 9.80
N PRO A 96 3.93 11.53 10.50
CA PRO A 96 4.31 12.94 10.58
C PRO A 96 4.98 13.39 9.27
N TYR A 97 4.26 13.29 8.15
CA TYR A 97 4.75 13.57 6.80
C TYR A 97 5.33 14.97 6.69
N ARG A 98 4.69 15.94 7.34
CA ARG A 98 5.16 17.33 7.33
C ARG A 98 6.55 17.42 7.94
N GLU A 99 6.73 16.88 9.13
CA GLU A 99 7.96 16.97 9.90
C GLU A 99 9.08 16.17 9.23
N ILE A 100 8.75 15.00 8.67
CA ILE A 100 9.69 14.16 7.89
C ILE A 100 10.15 14.91 6.64
N LEU A 101 9.24 15.38 5.79
CA LEU A 101 9.60 16.05 4.53
C LEU A 101 10.38 17.34 4.78
N TRP A 102 10.00 18.13 5.80
CA TRP A 102 10.77 19.31 6.19
C TRP A 102 12.17 18.96 6.68
N THR A 103 12.31 17.91 7.48
CA THR A 103 13.62 17.45 7.94
C THR A 103 14.51 17.01 6.78
N ILE A 104 13.96 16.29 5.80
CA ILE A 104 14.69 15.90 4.58
C ILE A 104 15.09 17.15 3.78
N TRP A 105 14.16 18.07 3.54
CA TRP A 105 14.38 19.30 2.80
C TRP A 105 15.50 20.18 3.41
N GLU A 106 15.45 20.40 4.72
CA GLU A 106 16.46 21.18 5.45
C GLU A 106 17.85 20.54 5.37
N ARG A 107 17.92 19.20 5.35
CA ARG A 107 19.18 18.47 5.20
C ARG A 107 19.71 18.53 3.77
N ALA A 108 18.85 18.43 2.76
CA ALA A 108 19.21 18.59 1.36
C ALA A 108 19.84 19.97 1.12
N GLY A 109 19.21 21.03 1.65
CA GLY A 109 19.73 22.40 1.55
C GLY A 109 21.11 22.60 2.20
N LYS A 110 21.44 21.81 3.24
CA LYS A 110 22.77 21.86 3.89
C LYS A 110 23.83 21.06 3.14
N ARG A 111 23.44 20.10 2.30
CA ARG A 111 24.32 19.18 1.57
C ARG A 111 23.75 18.89 0.17
N PRO A 112 23.83 19.86 -0.77
CA PRO A 112 23.17 19.73 -2.08
C PRO A 112 23.74 18.60 -2.95
N ASP A 113 25.00 18.22 -2.76
CA ASP A 113 25.68 17.21 -3.59
C ASP A 113 25.72 15.81 -2.95
N THR A 114 24.83 15.52 -2.00
CA THR A 114 24.85 14.24 -1.27
C THR A 114 23.45 13.73 -0.97
N ALA A 115 23.18 12.50 -1.41
CA ALA A 115 21.96 11.79 -1.03
C ALA A 115 21.84 11.68 0.49
N ILE A 116 20.64 11.86 1.03
CA ILE A 116 20.43 11.91 2.47
C ILE A 116 20.18 10.51 3.01
N GLU A 117 21.04 10.04 3.91
CA GLU A 117 20.80 8.75 4.57
C GLU A 117 19.63 8.83 5.56
N TYR A 118 18.82 7.76 5.62
CA TYR A 118 17.72 7.68 6.59
C TYR A 118 18.17 7.75 8.05
N SER A 119 19.35 7.20 8.37
CA SER A 119 19.98 7.30 9.71
C SER A 119 20.11 8.77 10.14
N ALA A 120 20.55 9.61 9.21
CA ALA A 120 20.68 11.03 9.41
C ALA A 120 19.31 11.67 9.70
N VAL A 121 18.30 11.38 8.87
CA VAL A 121 16.93 11.90 9.06
C VAL A 121 16.37 11.50 10.42
N MET A 122 16.47 10.23 10.82
CA MET A 122 16.03 9.73 12.13
C MET A 122 16.66 10.53 13.27
N THR A 123 17.99 10.68 13.27
CA THR A 123 18.68 11.48 14.29
C THR A 123 18.16 12.91 14.33
N ALA A 124 17.87 13.55 13.18
CA ALA A 124 17.31 14.90 13.20
C ALA A 124 15.88 14.95 13.75
N LEU A 125 15.06 13.94 13.51
CA LEU A 125 13.69 13.82 14.03
C LEU A 125 13.68 13.63 15.55
N GLU A 126 14.62 12.87 16.10
CA GLU A 126 14.79 12.65 17.55
C GLU A 126 15.08 13.94 18.32
N TYR A 127 15.73 14.93 17.69
CA TYR A 127 16.06 16.22 18.31
C TYR A 127 15.05 17.34 17.99
N ARG A 128 13.90 17.02 17.39
CA ARG A 128 12.81 18.00 17.20
C ARG A 128 12.08 18.29 18.51
N ASP A 129 11.24 19.33 18.49
CA ASP A 129 10.31 19.66 19.57
C ASP A 129 8.88 19.75 19.00
N PRO A 130 8.01 18.76 19.27
CA PRO A 130 8.27 17.52 20.01
C PRO A 130 9.18 16.54 19.23
N PRO A 131 9.92 15.66 19.93
CA PRO A 131 10.74 14.64 19.29
C PRO A 131 9.85 13.61 18.59
N ILE A 132 10.30 13.13 17.42
CA ILE A 132 9.61 12.11 16.65
C ILE A 132 10.46 10.85 16.66
N ASP A 133 9.99 9.84 17.37
CA ASP A 133 10.58 8.50 17.35
C ASP A 133 9.94 7.69 16.21
N ILE A 134 10.75 7.30 15.23
CA ILE A 134 10.33 6.53 14.07
C ILE A 134 11.42 5.54 13.69
N SER A 135 11.07 4.29 13.42
CA SER A 135 12.05 3.28 13.01
C SER A 135 12.57 3.55 11.60
N LYS A 136 13.76 3.04 11.26
CA LYS A 136 14.29 3.17 9.90
C LYS A 136 13.35 2.57 8.85
N LYS A 137 12.74 1.42 9.17
CA LYS A 137 11.82 0.71 8.28
C LYS A 137 10.60 1.58 7.99
N ASP A 138 10.00 2.12 9.04
CA ASP A 138 8.82 2.97 8.97
C ASP A 138 9.09 4.28 8.21
N LEU A 139 10.26 4.87 8.41
CA LEU A 139 10.68 6.06 7.69
C LEU A 139 10.85 5.79 6.18
N ILE A 140 11.41 4.64 5.81
CA ILE A 140 11.50 4.19 4.41
C ILE A 140 10.10 3.99 3.81
N GLU A 141 9.22 3.29 4.52
CA GLU A 141 7.85 3.02 4.07
C GLU A 141 7.04 4.32 3.92
N CYS A 142 7.22 5.26 4.84
CA CYS A 142 6.66 6.60 4.75
C CYS A 142 7.13 7.33 3.48
N CYS A 143 8.44 7.36 3.22
CA CYS A 143 8.99 8.04 2.03
C CYS A 143 8.58 7.35 0.71
N ARG A 144 8.53 6.01 0.69
CA ARG A 144 8.01 5.25 -0.47
C ARG A 144 6.54 5.52 -0.72
N SER A 145 5.75 5.70 0.34
CA SER A 145 4.34 6.09 0.23
C SER A 145 4.21 7.47 -0.40
N VAL A 146 5.06 8.44 -0.03
CA VAL A 146 5.08 9.76 -0.67
C VAL A 146 5.49 9.65 -2.14
N GLN A 147 6.56 8.91 -2.46
CA GLN A 147 7.00 8.68 -3.84
C GLN A 147 5.90 8.03 -4.68
N PHE A 148 5.14 7.09 -4.14
CA PHE A 148 4.05 6.48 -4.90
C PHE A 148 2.96 7.51 -5.27
N LEU A 149 2.68 8.47 -4.38
CA LEU A 149 1.64 9.48 -4.57
C LEU A 149 2.09 10.65 -5.43
N VAL A 150 3.37 11.01 -5.31
CA VAL A 150 3.99 12.15 -6.01
C VAL A 150 5.35 11.69 -6.57
N PRO A 151 5.35 10.86 -7.64
CA PRO A 151 6.55 10.18 -8.15
C PRO A 151 7.70 11.09 -8.54
N GLU A 152 7.41 12.33 -8.94
CA GLU A 152 8.38 13.32 -9.36
C GLU A 152 8.97 14.15 -8.21
N ALA A 153 8.51 13.98 -6.97
CA ALA A 153 8.91 14.86 -5.87
C ALA A 153 9.81 14.23 -4.81
N VAL A 154 9.67 12.93 -4.55
CA VAL A 154 10.45 12.20 -3.55
C VAL A 154 11.00 10.92 -4.17
N PHE A 155 12.29 10.66 -3.96
CA PHE A 155 12.97 9.46 -4.43
C PHE A 155 13.50 8.68 -3.22
N ALA A 156 12.81 7.61 -2.87
CA ALA A 156 13.10 6.75 -1.73
C ALA A 156 13.87 5.50 -2.20
N HIS A 157 15.16 5.44 -1.87
CA HIS A 157 16.00 4.27 -2.09
C HIS A 157 16.04 3.39 -0.83
N ASP A 158 16.85 2.32 -0.84
CA ASP A 158 16.94 1.40 0.31
C ASP A 158 17.60 2.03 1.55
N ASN A 159 18.55 2.97 1.34
CA ASN A 159 19.29 3.60 2.43
C ASN A 159 19.27 5.14 2.40
N THR A 160 18.83 5.73 1.29
CA THR A 160 18.83 7.17 1.08
C THR A 160 17.48 7.67 0.60
N VAL A 161 17.26 8.96 0.77
CA VAL A 161 16.09 9.69 0.27
C VAL A 161 16.51 11.02 -0.32
N GLU A 162 15.86 11.40 -1.42
CA GLU A 162 16.04 12.67 -2.11
C GLU A 162 14.68 13.36 -2.30
N ILE A 163 14.71 14.69 -2.36
CA ILE A 163 13.52 15.54 -2.47
C ILE A 163 13.79 16.65 -3.49
N GLU A 164 12.97 16.73 -4.54
CA GLU A 164 13.14 17.69 -5.65
C GLU A 164 12.22 18.90 -5.54
N ARG A 165 11.22 18.83 -4.66
CA ARG A 165 10.22 19.89 -4.48
C ARG A 165 10.06 20.27 -3.03
N ARG A 166 9.66 21.52 -2.79
CA ARG A 166 9.41 22.00 -1.44
C ARG A 166 8.31 21.19 -0.73
N PRO A 167 8.48 20.87 0.57
CA PRO A 167 7.53 20.05 1.33
C PRO A 167 6.07 20.54 1.29
N ASP A 168 5.83 21.85 1.31
CA ASP A 168 4.47 22.41 1.28
C ASP A 168 3.72 22.01 0.01
N LEU A 169 4.38 22.03 -1.15
CA LEU A 169 3.77 21.66 -2.43
C LEU A 169 3.51 20.16 -2.53
N ILE A 170 4.41 19.34 -1.96
CA ILE A 170 4.24 17.88 -1.93
C ILE A 170 3.03 17.51 -1.08
N LEU A 171 2.86 18.15 0.07
CA LEU A 171 1.71 17.93 0.95
C LEU A 171 0.38 18.34 0.29
N GLU A 172 0.38 19.42 -0.52
CA GLU A 172 -0.79 19.84 -1.30
C GLU A 172 -1.18 18.79 -2.35
N ASP A 173 -0.21 18.30 -3.12
CA ASP A 173 -0.43 17.26 -4.14
C ASP A 173 -0.94 15.96 -3.49
N MET A 174 -0.32 15.56 -2.37
CA MET A 174 -0.75 14.42 -1.55
C MET A 174 -2.19 14.55 -1.03
N ALA A 175 -2.63 15.78 -0.70
CA ALA A 175 -4.00 16.04 -0.25
C ALA A 175 -4.99 16.07 -1.43
N ALA A 176 -4.56 16.47 -2.62
CA ALA A 176 -5.37 16.43 -3.83
C ALA A 176 -5.70 14.99 -4.25
N VAL A 177 -4.73 14.07 -4.16
CA VAL A 177 -4.94 12.63 -4.41
C VAL A 177 -6.01 12.04 -3.47
N GLY A 178 -6.02 12.47 -2.20
CA GLY A 178 -7.04 12.03 -1.22
C GLY A 178 -8.45 12.59 -1.46
N LYS A 179 -8.60 13.63 -2.29
CA LYS A 179 -9.88 14.33 -2.55
C LYS A 179 -10.64 13.79 -3.77
N TYR A 180 -10.60 12.49 -4.04
CA TYR A 180 -11.57 11.90 -4.99
C TYR A 180 -13.00 12.07 -4.45
N PRO A 181 -13.91 12.76 -5.18
CA PRO A 181 -15.23 13.12 -4.66
C PRO A 181 -16.06 11.89 -4.29
N GLU A 182 -16.68 11.89 -3.10
CA GLU A 182 -17.58 10.81 -2.67
C GLU A 182 -18.74 10.55 -3.63
N LYS A 183 -19.15 11.57 -4.41
CA LYS A 183 -20.23 11.44 -5.40
C LYS A 183 -19.88 10.51 -6.56
N GLU A 184 -18.60 10.37 -6.93
CA GLU A 184 -18.14 9.41 -7.94
C GLU A 184 -17.94 8.01 -7.35
N ARG A 185 -17.88 7.89 -6.01
CA ARG A 185 -17.82 6.59 -5.30
C ARG A 185 -19.16 5.85 -5.32
N ASN A 186 -20.29 6.55 -5.54
CA ASN A 186 -21.64 6.00 -5.43
C ASN A 186 -22.35 5.79 -6.79
N THR A 187 -21.74 6.11 -7.92
CA THR A 187 -22.41 6.13 -9.24
C THR A 187 -21.90 5.08 -10.22
N ILE A 188 -21.72 3.85 -9.77
CA ILE A 188 -21.77 2.70 -10.67
C ILE A 188 -22.76 1.71 -10.07
N HIS A 189 -24.00 1.78 -10.54
CA HIS A 189 -24.89 0.62 -10.48
C HIS A 189 -24.40 -0.33 -11.56
N ILE A 190 -23.89 -1.49 -11.16
CA ILE A 190 -23.72 -2.66 -12.02
C ILE A 190 -25.04 -3.43 -11.98
#